data_AF-A0A6I4UHR8-F1
#
_entry.id   AF-A0A6I4UHR8-F1
#
_cell.length_a   1.000
_cell.length_b   1.000
_cell.length_c   1.000
_cell.angle_alpha   90.00
_cell.angle_beta   90.00
_cell.angle_gamma   90.00
#
_symmetry.space_group_name_H-M   'P 1'
#
loop_
_entity.id
_entity.type
_entity.pdbx_description
1 polymer ?
#
loop_
_entity_poly.entity_id
_entity_poly.type
_entity_poly.pdbx_seq_one_letter_code
_entity_poly.pdbx_strand_id
1 'polypeptide(L)'
;MSQNTSLEIGTNWDLLTDADVTEVTFQNIGSEAIYVIGTSGDDEPDVDALGVQYGPGEGEAKCSLANLFPGVSGVNRLWAKAIYQNTIVFVSHA
;
A
#
# COMPACT_ATOMS: atom_id res chain seq x y z
N MET A 1 -11.98 -6.36 -6.32
CA MET A 1 -12.49 -7.67 -5.93
C MET A 1 -11.97 -7.91 -4.54
N SER A 2 -12.49 -8.90 -3.81
CA SER A 2 -11.86 -9.25 -2.55
C SER A 2 -10.53 -9.95 -2.78
N GLN A 3 -9.49 -9.51 -2.07
CA GLN A 3 -8.15 -10.08 -2.14
C GLN A 3 -7.66 -10.41 -0.74
N ASN A 4 -6.87 -11.47 -0.61
CA ASN A 4 -6.17 -11.83 0.64
C ASN A 4 -4.92 -12.62 0.27
N THR A 5 -3.81 -11.94 0.06
CA THR A 5 -2.58 -12.54 -0.50
C THR A 5 -1.33 -11.80 -0.03
N SER A 6 -0.17 -12.36 -0.37
CA SER A 6 1.10 -11.65 -0.30
C SER A 6 1.56 -11.25 -1.70
N LEU A 7 2.16 -10.08 -1.82
CA LEU A 7 2.75 -9.54 -3.04
C LEU A 7 4.23 -9.27 -2.79
N GLU A 8 5.07 -9.61 -3.77
CA GLU A 8 6.45 -9.13 -3.81
C GLU A 8 6.44 -7.76 -4.50
N ILE A 9 6.96 -6.74 -3.81
CA ILE A 9 7.05 -5.38 -4.32
C ILE A 9 8.51 -4.99 -4.50
N GLY A 10 8.81 -4.15 -5.48
CA GLY A 10 10.14 -3.64 -5.80
C GLY A 10 10.33 -2.19 -5.39
N THR A 11 11.30 -1.51 -6.01
CA THR A 11 11.59 -0.09 -5.74
C THR A 11 10.69 0.89 -6.50
N ASN A 12 9.90 0.38 -7.45
CA ASN A 12 8.84 1.14 -8.12
C ASN A 12 7.55 1.04 -7.30
N TRP A 13 6.54 1.87 -7.63
CA TRP A 13 5.24 1.76 -6.97
C TRP A 13 4.48 0.56 -7.51
N ASP A 14 4.26 -0.42 -6.65
CA ASP A 14 3.44 -1.59 -6.93
C ASP A 14 2.05 -1.40 -6.31
N LEU A 15 1.02 -1.60 -7.12
CA LEU A 15 -0.37 -1.51 -6.66
C LEU A 15 -0.70 -2.73 -5.78
N LEU A 16 -1.11 -2.48 -4.54
CA LEU A 16 -1.49 -3.53 -3.59
C LEU A 16 -2.95 -3.97 -3.74
N THR A 17 -3.83 -3.05 -4.16
CA THR A 17 -5.28 -3.27 -4.23
C THR A 17 -5.75 -3.57 -5.65
N ASP A 18 -6.40 -4.72 -5.87
CA ASP A 18 -6.92 -5.11 -7.20
C ASP A 18 -8.24 -4.43 -7.63
N ALA A 19 -8.83 -3.60 -6.76
CA ALA A 19 -10.00 -2.75 -7.06
C ALA A 19 -10.02 -1.51 -6.16
N ASP A 20 -11.00 -0.64 -6.41
CA ASP A 20 -11.31 0.49 -5.54
C ASP A 20 -11.79 -0.02 -4.18
N VAL A 21 -11.08 0.35 -3.11
CA VAL A 21 -11.38 -0.09 -1.74
C VAL A 21 -11.53 1.09 -0.80
N THR A 22 -12.30 0.92 0.26
CA THR A 22 -12.45 1.93 1.33
C THR A 22 -11.67 1.56 2.58
N GLU A 23 -11.43 0.26 2.78
CA GLU A 23 -10.78 -0.34 3.93
C GLU A 23 -9.82 -1.43 3.45
N VAL A 24 -8.67 -1.53 4.12
CA VAL A 24 -7.63 -2.51 3.78
C VAL A 24 -6.89 -2.94 5.05
N THR A 25 -6.43 -4.18 5.05
CA THR A 25 -5.37 -4.64 5.94
C THR A 25 -4.11 -4.86 5.12
N PHE A 26 -2.98 -4.34 5.57
CA PHE A 26 -1.69 -4.68 4.98
C PHE A 26 -0.64 -4.83 6.07
N GLN A 27 0.40 -5.60 5.78
CA GLN A 27 1.55 -5.75 6.65
C GLN A 27 2.80 -5.95 5.82
N ASN A 28 3.85 -5.20 6.15
CA ASN A 28 5.20 -5.49 5.69
C ASN A 28 5.68 -6.76 6.39
N ILE A 29 5.65 -7.89 5.69
CA ILE A 29 6.12 -9.18 6.23
C ILE A 29 7.53 -9.54 5.74
N GLY A 30 8.17 -8.67 4.97
CA GLY A 30 9.54 -8.83 4.52
C GLY A 30 10.56 -8.15 5.44
N SER A 31 11.80 -8.04 4.95
CA SER A 31 12.95 -7.59 5.75
C SER A 31 13.31 -6.11 5.57
N GLU A 32 12.77 -5.45 4.55
CA GLU A 32 13.07 -4.05 4.24
C GLU A 32 11.92 -3.12 4.57
N ALA A 33 12.22 -1.86 4.87
CA ALA A 33 11.18 -0.85 5.01
C ALA A 33 10.46 -0.58 3.68
N ILE A 34 9.18 -0.26 3.77
CA ILE A 34 8.34 0.10 2.62
C ILE A 34 7.79 1.51 2.81
N TYR A 35 7.47 2.17 1.71
CA TYR A 35 6.59 3.32 1.67
C TYR A 35 5.24 2.90 1.16
N VAL A 36 4.18 3.46 1.74
CA VAL A 36 2.79 3.20 1.36
C VAL A 36 2.10 4.52 1.05
N ILE A 37 1.36 4.59 -0.05
CA ILE A 37 0.62 5.79 -0.46
C ILE A 37 -0.75 5.42 -1.02
N GLY A 38 -1.73 6.29 -0.78
CA GLY A 38 -3.07 6.16 -1.34
C GLY A 38 -3.29 7.11 -2.52
N THR A 39 -3.97 6.64 -3.58
CA THR A 39 -4.39 7.47 -4.72
C THR A 39 -5.90 7.36 -4.95
N SER A 40 -6.43 8.29 -5.74
CA SER A 40 -7.79 8.22 -6.31
C SER A 40 -7.70 7.65 -7.73
N GLY A 41 -8.09 6.39 -7.91
CA GLY A 41 -7.96 5.65 -9.16
C GLY A 41 -6.62 4.92 -9.32
N ASP A 42 -6.47 4.24 -10.46
CA ASP A 42 -5.33 3.35 -10.77
C ASP A 42 -4.12 4.05 -11.39
N ASP A 43 -4.07 5.39 -11.33
CA ASP A 43 -2.89 6.13 -11.77
C ASP A 43 -1.75 5.91 -10.76
N GLU A 44 -0.61 5.41 -11.27
CA GLU A 44 0.60 5.21 -10.48
C GLU A 44 1.03 6.55 -9.85
N PRO A 45 1.43 6.56 -8.55
CA PRO A 45 1.98 7.75 -7.93
C PRO A 45 3.24 8.23 -8.66
N ASP A 46 3.53 9.53 -8.55
CA ASP A 46 4.79 10.08 -9.05
C ASP A 46 6.00 9.32 -8.43
N VAL A 47 7.06 9.13 -9.20
CA VAL A 47 8.27 8.40 -8.77
C VAL A 47 8.88 9.04 -7.52
N ASP A 48 8.82 10.37 -7.46
CA ASP A 48 9.33 11.19 -6.36
C ASP A 48 8.31 11.38 -5.22
N ALA A 49 7.11 10.80 -5.33
CA ALA A 49 6.12 10.85 -4.27
C ALA A 49 6.67 10.20 -2.99
N LEU A 50 6.34 10.81 -1.86
CA LEU A 50 6.65 10.31 -0.52
C LEU A 50 5.41 9.62 0.04
N GLY A 51 5.57 8.39 0.53
CA GLY A 51 4.55 7.65 1.24
C GLY A 51 4.78 7.66 2.76
N VAL A 52 3.84 7.06 3.49
CA VAL A 52 4.03 6.72 4.90
C VAL A 52 4.97 5.52 4.98
N GLN A 53 6.00 5.61 5.82
CA GLN A 53 6.99 4.54 5.96
C GLN A 53 6.50 3.49 6.96
N TYR A 54 6.66 2.21 6.61
CA TYR A 54 6.41 1.04 7.45
C TYR A 54 7.65 0.14 7.48
N GLY A 55 8.17 -0.14 8.67
CA GLY A 55 9.26 -1.07 8.91
C GLY A 55 8.83 -2.54 8.83
N PRO A 56 9.80 -3.48 8.91
CA PRO A 56 9.52 -4.91 8.97
C PRO A 56 8.58 -5.27 10.12
N GLY A 57 7.50 -5.99 9.81
CA GLY A 57 6.46 -6.38 10.76
C GLY A 57 5.37 -5.33 11.00
N GLU A 58 5.55 -4.09 10.54
CA GLU A 58 4.57 -3.02 10.69
C GLU A 58 3.50 -3.07 9.60
N GLY A 59 2.34 -2.49 9.89
CA GLY A 59 1.21 -2.46 8.99
C GLY A 59 -0.04 -1.92 9.68
N GLU A 60 -1.15 -1.93 8.95
CA GLU A 60 -2.44 -1.46 9.42
C GLU A 60 -3.47 -2.59 9.27
N ALA A 61 -4.28 -2.80 10.30
CA ALA A 61 -5.35 -3.79 10.29
C ALA A 61 -6.70 -3.10 10.20
N LYS A 62 -7.49 -3.47 9.17
CA LYS A 62 -8.85 -2.98 8.99
C LYS A 62 -8.92 -1.44 8.99
N CYS A 63 -7.99 -0.80 8.28
CA CYS A 63 -7.84 0.65 8.27
C CYS A 63 -8.55 1.27 7.07
N SER A 64 -9.27 2.37 7.31
CA SER A 64 -9.88 3.16 6.25
C SER A 64 -8.82 3.98 5.51
N LEU A 65 -8.83 3.91 4.17
CA LEU A 65 -7.89 4.70 3.35
C LEU A 65 -8.05 6.20 3.56
N ALA A 66 -9.29 6.69 3.79
CA ALA A 66 -9.54 8.10 4.05
C ALA A 66 -8.96 8.57 5.41
N ASN A 67 -8.86 7.67 6.38
CA ASN A 67 -8.21 7.98 7.66
C ASN A 67 -6.69 7.94 7.53
N LEU A 68 -6.16 7.02 6.73
CA LEU A 68 -4.72 6.89 6.51
C LEU A 68 -4.17 8.02 5.62
N PHE A 69 -4.95 8.47 4.63
CA PHE A 69 -4.58 9.51 3.67
C PHE A 69 -5.64 10.63 3.59
N PRO A 70 -5.87 11.40 4.67
CA PRO A 70 -6.94 12.40 4.73
C PRO A 70 -6.75 13.57 3.74
N GLY A 71 -5.56 13.74 3.19
CA GLY A 71 -5.26 14.75 2.17
C GLY A 71 -5.63 14.35 0.74
N VAL A 72 -6.05 13.10 0.50
CA VAL A 72 -6.36 12.58 -0.84
C VAL A 72 -7.88 12.40 -0.98
N SER A 73 -8.50 13.30 -1.75
CA SER A 73 -9.94 13.24 -2.01
C SER A 73 -10.29 11.99 -2.83
N GLY A 74 -11.20 11.15 -2.32
CA GLY A 74 -11.63 9.95 -3.03
C GLY A 74 -10.57 8.85 -3.09
N VAL A 75 -9.64 8.83 -2.12
CA VAL A 75 -8.65 7.76 -2.01
C VAL A 75 -9.31 6.38 -1.99
N ASN A 76 -8.91 5.53 -2.93
CA ASN A 76 -9.49 4.21 -3.12
C ASN A 76 -8.48 3.16 -3.61
N ARG A 77 -7.21 3.52 -3.86
CA ARG A 77 -6.14 2.59 -4.22
C ARG A 77 -4.96 2.73 -3.27
N LEU A 78 -4.33 1.60 -2.95
CA LEU A 78 -3.15 1.53 -2.10
C LEU A 78 -1.95 1.03 -2.90
N TRP A 79 -0.84 1.76 -2.82
CA TRP A 79 0.42 1.44 -3.48
C TRP A 79 1.51 1.26 -2.44
N ALA A 80 2.50 0.44 -2.75
CA ALA A 80 3.71 0.34 -1.94
C ALA A 80 4.97 0.26 -2.80
N LYS A 81 6.07 0.78 -2.27
CA LYS A 81 7.41 0.57 -2.83
C LYS A 81 8.39 0.25 -1.71
N ALA A 82 9.36 -0.60 -1.99
CA ALA A 82 10.46 -0.91 -1.11
C ALA A 82 11.56 0.14 -1.19
N ILE A 83 12.30 0.34 -0.10
CA ILE A 83 13.38 1.33 -0.05
C ILE A 83 14.65 0.89 -0.80
N TYR A 84 15.02 -0.40 -0.74
CA TYR A 84 16.31 -0.88 -1.26
C TYR A 84 16.21 -2.07 -2.23
N GLN A 85 15.34 -3.03 -1.94
CA GLN A 85 15.21 -4.27 -2.72
C GLN A 85 13.82 -4.84 -2.58
N ASN A 86 13.53 -5.89 -3.36
CA ASN A 86 12.26 -6.56 -3.28
C ASN A 86 11.95 -7.05 -1.86
N THR A 87 10.71 -6.83 -1.44
CA THR A 87 10.19 -7.23 -0.12
C THR A 87 8.75 -7.72 -0.25
N ILE A 88 8.23 -8.37 0.79
CA ILE A 88 6.92 -9.01 0.74
C ILE A 88 5.93 -8.22 1.58
N VAL A 89 4.80 -7.87 1.00
CA VAL A 89 3.67 -7.22 1.66
C VAL A 89 2.46 -8.14 1.63
N PHE A 90 1.92 -8.45 2.80
CA PHE A 90 0.59 -9.05 2.91
C PHE A 90 -0.47 -7.95 2.70
N VAL A 91 -1.54 -8.27 1.96
CA VAL A 91 -2.68 -7.37 1.70
C VAL A 91 -3.99 -8.15 1.75
N SER A 92 -5.01 -7.53 2.36
CA SER A 92 -6.36 -8.08 2.47
C SER A 92 -7.42 -6.97 2.38
N HIS A 93 -8.37 -7.10 1.44
CA HIS A 93 -9.49 -6.16 1.22
C HIS A 93 -10.68 -6.88 0.55
N ALA A 94 -11.85 -6.23 0.50
CA ALA A 94 -13.10 -6.76 -0.05
C ALA A 94 -13.72 -5.84 -1.09
#